data_AF-A0A355F9Z1-F1
#
_entry.id   AF-A0A355F9Z1-F1
#
_cell.length_a   1.000
_cell.length_b   1.000
_cell.length_c   1.000
_cell.angle_alpha   90.00
_cell.angle_beta   90.00
_cell.angle_gamma   90.00
#
_symmetry.space_group_name_H-M   'P 1'
#
loop_
_entity.id
_entity.type
_entity.pdbx_description
1 polymer ?
#
loop_
_entity_poly.entity_id
_entity_poly.type
_entity_poly.pdbx_seq_one_letter_code
_entity_poly.pdbx_strand_id
1 'polypeptide(L)'
;MRVLLVSHPPLTATLGAAQIALHLAAGLRELGHDAVALSPAPLPPGPHWFSWLQQRRVLDRLVAEQGPFDVIDTPAISATPALARAGRLVVRSIQPELCYLRDDILGELRRRPVPSPRALAHASNARDAPGVPLTDVPL
;
A
#
# COMPACT_ATOMS: atom_id res chain seq x y z
N MET A 1 2.46 -28.41 9.52
CA MET A 1 2.33 -27.63 8.28
C MET A 1 3.40 -26.58 8.25
N ARG A 2 3.96 -26.32 7.08
CA ARG A 2 5.02 -25.35 6.85
C ARG A 2 4.43 -24.08 6.26
N VAL A 3 4.49 -22.99 7.01
CA VAL A 3 3.80 -21.73 6.68
C VAL A 3 4.83 -20.62 6.48
N LEU A 4 4.77 -19.96 5.33
CA LEU A 4 5.56 -18.75 5.07
C LEU A 4 4.70 -17.51 5.25
N LEU A 5 5.16 -16.56 6.06
CA LEU A 5 4.55 -15.25 6.24
C LEU A 5 5.47 -14.17 5.68
N VAL A 6 5.08 -13.55 4.58
CA VAL A 6 5.86 -12.51 3.92
C VAL A 6 5.51 -11.15 4.52
N SER A 7 6.53 -10.37 4.84
CA SER A 7 6.43 -8.95 5.16
C SER A 7 7.26 -8.13 4.21
N HIS A 8 6.69 -7.04 3.68
CA HIS A 8 7.42 -6.10 2.84
C HIS A 8 8.43 -5.23 3.62
N PRO A 9 8.08 -4.63 4.78
CA PRO A 9 9.07 -3.95 5.62
C PRO A 9 10.07 -4.94 6.25
N PRO A 10 11.24 -4.44 6.73
CA PRO A 10 12.15 -5.22 7.57
C PRO A 10 11.41 -5.86 8.75
N LEU A 11 11.79 -7.09 9.12
CA LEU A 11 11.21 -7.78 10.26
C LEU A 11 11.67 -7.13 11.57
N THR A 12 10.89 -6.16 12.03
CA THR A 12 11.07 -5.48 13.32
C THR A 12 9.72 -5.37 14.03
N ALA A 13 9.76 -5.44 15.36
CA ALA A 13 8.58 -5.23 16.20
C ALA A 13 8.05 -3.78 16.15
N THR A 14 8.83 -2.84 15.63
CA THR A 14 8.46 -1.41 15.54
C THR A 14 7.62 -1.06 14.32
N LEU A 15 7.52 -1.96 13.33
CA LEU A 15 6.73 -1.73 12.11
C LEU A 15 5.50 -2.63 12.12
N GLY A 16 4.30 -2.04 12.14
CA GLY A 16 3.06 -2.79 12.34
C GLY A 16 2.87 -4.01 11.42
N ALA A 17 3.17 -3.88 10.12
CA ALA A 17 3.06 -5.00 9.18
C ALA A 17 4.13 -6.10 9.40
N ALA A 18 5.30 -5.76 9.90
CA ALA A 18 6.33 -6.73 10.28
C ALA A 18 6.00 -7.39 11.63
N GLN A 19 5.52 -6.62 12.59
CA GLN A 19 5.05 -7.12 13.88
C GLN A 19 3.92 -8.14 13.72
N ILE A 20 2.95 -7.87 12.83
CA ILE A 20 1.87 -8.82 12.52
C ILE A 20 2.44 -10.15 11.99
N ALA A 21 3.36 -10.09 11.03
CA ALA A 21 3.99 -11.30 10.50
C ALA A 21 4.77 -12.08 11.57
N LEU A 22 5.50 -11.39 12.45
CA LEU A 22 6.26 -12.00 13.53
C LEU A 22 5.35 -12.65 14.59
N HIS A 23 4.31 -11.95 15.02
CA HIS A 23 3.36 -12.46 16.01
C HIS A 23 2.55 -13.64 15.47
N LEU A 24 2.11 -13.57 14.21
CA LEU A 24 1.41 -14.68 13.58
C LEU A 24 2.32 -15.90 13.42
N ALA A 25 3.61 -15.71 13.05
CA ALA A 25 4.57 -16.81 13.02
C ALA A 25 4.79 -17.43 14.40
N ALA A 26 4.84 -16.62 15.46
CA ALA A 26 4.96 -17.12 16.82
C ALA A 26 3.74 -17.94 17.23
N GLY A 27 2.52 -17.42 17.06
CA GLY A 27 1.30 -18.15 17.39
C GLY A 27 1.12 -19.43 16.59
N LEU A 28 1.48 -19.45 15.31
CA LEU A 28 1.44 -20.68 14.51
C LEU A 28 2.44 -21.73 15.01
N ARG A 29 3.62 -21.32 15.48
CA ARG A 29 4.61 -22.24 16.08
C ARG A 29 4.11 -22.81 17.40
N GLU A 30 3.45 -22.00 18.23
CA GLU A 30 2.82 -22.47 19.47
C GLU A 30 1.73 -23.53 19.20
N LEU A 31 1.07 -23.46 18.04
CA LEU A 31 0.10 -24.46 17.58
C LEU A 31 0.75 -25.69 16.90
N GLY A 32 2.08 -25.80 16.88
CA GLY A 32 2.81 -26.94 16.32
C GLY A 32 3.05 -26.86 14.81
N HIS A 33 2.94 -25.68 14.20
CA HIS A 33 3.30 -25.47 12.80
C HIS A 33 4.76 -25.01 12.63
N ASP A 34 5.38 -25.36 11.50
CA ASP A 34 6.67 -24.82 11.08
C ASP A 34 6.46 -23.49 10.37
N ALA A 35 6.30 -22.41 11.14
CA ALA A 35 6.01 -21.08 10.59
C ALA A 35 7.25 -20.18 10.54
N VAL A 36 7.51 -19.61 9.37
CA VAL A 36 8.65 -18.74 9.08
C VAL A 36 8.13 -17.36 8.65
N ALA A 37 8.60 -16.30 9.30
CA ALA A 37 8.41 -14.93 8.85
C ALA A 37 9.61 -14.52 7.98
N LEU A 38 9.35 -13.90 6.83
CA LEU A 38 10.38 -13.51 5.88
C LEU A 38 10.16 -12.09 5.37
N SER A 39 11.24 -11.34 5.20
CA SER A 39 11.24 -10.05 4.50
C SER A 39 12.37 -10.01 3.47
N PRO A 40 12.12 -9.46 2.26
CA PRO A 40 13.16 -9.21 1.27
C PRO A 40 14.01 -7.96 1.59
N ALA A 41 13.76 -7.29 2.71
CA ALA A 41 14.49 -6.10 3.12
C ALA A 41 15.76 -6.45 3.93
N PRO A 42 16.77 -5.54 3.98
CA PRO A 42 16.85 -4.29 3.23
C PRO A 42 17.16 -4.53 1.75
N LEU A 43 16.56 -3.72 0.88
CA LEU A 43 17.00 -3.67 -0.51
C LEU A 43 18.30 -2.87 -0.63
N PRO A 44 19.17 -3.21 -1.60
CA PRO A 44 20.32 -2.38 -1.91
C PRO A 44 19.89 -0.95 -2.31
N PRO A 45 20.73 0.07 -2.04
CA PRO A 45 20.44 1.44 -2.44
C PRO A 45 20.27 1.51 -3.97
N GLY A 46 19.15 2.08 -4.41
CA GLY A 46 18.81 2.16 -5.83
C GLY A 46 17.50 2.92 -6.06
N PRO A 47 17.13 3.16 -7.33
CA PRO A 47 15.96 3.94 -7.66
C PRO A 47 14.68 3.30 -7.11
N HIS A 48 13.97 4.03 -6.25
CA HIS A 48 12.84 3.52 -5.45
C HIS A 48 11.67 2.96 -6.28
N TRP A 49 11.54 3.38 -7.54
CA TRP A 49 10.43 3.02 -8.44
C TRP A 49 10.41 1.54 -8.86
N PHE A 50 11.54 0.83 -8.76
CA PHE A 50 11.63 -0.62 -9.04
C PHE A 50 11.97 -1.49 -7.82
N SER A 51 11.97 -0.89 -6.63
CA SER A 51 12.27 -1.58 -5.37
C SER A 51 11.42 -2.85 -5.17
N TRP A 52 10.11 -2.77 -5.46
CA TRP A 52 9.17 -3.88 -5.39
C TRP A 52 9.53 -5.05 -6.33
N LEU A 53 10.06 -4.76 -7.51
CA LEU A 53 10.44 -5.78 -8.48
C LEU A 53 11.70 -6.53 -8.02
N GLN A 54 12.64 -5.82 -7.41
CA GLN A 54 13.82 -6.43 -6.77
C GLN A 54 13.41 -7.28 -5.57
N GLN A 55 12.49 -6.81 -4.73
CA GLN A 55 11.97 -7.60 -3.60
C GLN A 55 11.31 -8.88 -4.05
N ARG A 56 10.52 -8.85 -5.13
CA ARG A 56 9.95 -10.06 -5.73
C ARG A 56 11.03 -11.06 -6.15
N ARG A 57 12.08 -10.61 -6.83
CA ARG A 57 13.19 -11.48 -7.25
C ARG A 57 13.93 -12.11 -6.06
N VAL A 58 14.14 -11.33 -5.00
CA VAL A 58 14.74 -11.83 -3.75
C VAL A 58 13.82 -12.87 -3.13
N LEU A 59 12.52 -12.60 -3.05
CA LEU A 59 11.53 -13.55 -2.53
C LEU A 59 11.50 -14.83 -3.35
N ASP A 60 11.43 -14.73 -4.67
CA ASP A 60 11.38 -15.86 -5.60
C ASP A 60 12.61 -16.78 -5.42
N ARG A 61 13.79 -16.20 -5.19
CA ARG A 61 15.01 -16.96 -4.87
C ARG A 61 14.90 -17.65 -3.52
N LEU A 62 14.49 -16.92 -2.49
CA LEU A 62 14.39 -17.46 -1.13
C LEU A 62 13.37 -18.60 -1.03
N VAL A 63 12.23 -18.50 -1.72
CA VAL A 63 11.24 -19.59 -1.74
C VAL A 63 11.70 -20.80 -2.56
N ALA A 64 12.55 -20.59 -3.58
CA ALA A 64 13.17 -21.69 -4.31
C ALA A 64 14.21 -22.45 -3.46
N GLU A 65 14.93 -21.74 -2.58
CA GLU A 65 15.93 -22.33 -1.68
C GLU A 65 15.30 -23.00 -0.46
N GLN A 66 14.23 -22.42 0.09
CA GLN A 66 13.64 -22.86 1.35
C GLN A 66 12.37 -23.69 1.21
N GLY A 67 11.70 -23.66 0.05
CA GLY A 67 10.44 -24.37 -0.17
C GLY A 67 10.58 -25.90 -0.23
N PRO A 68 9.47 -26.63 -0.40
CA PRO A 68 8.09 -26.13 -0.54
C PRO A 68 7.45 -25.75 0.81
N PHE A 69 6.39 -24.93 0.73
CA PHE A 69 5.53 -24.53 1.84
C PHE A 69 4.11 -25.04 1.60
N ASP A 70 3.38 -25.36 2.67
CA ASP A 70 1.96 -25.72 2.55
C ASP A 70 1.11 -24.48 2.26
N VAL A 71 1.41 -23.38 2.96
CA VAL A 71 0.69 -22.10 2.85
C VAL A 71 1.70 -20.96 2.82
N ILE A 72 1.47 -19.99 1.93
CA ILE A 72 2.23 -18.76 1.83
C ILE A 72 1.28 -17.59 1.98
N ASP A 73 1.41 -16.84 3.06
CA ASP A 73 0.72 -15.57 3.26
C ASP A 73 1.60 -14.43 2.76
N THR A 74 1.05 -13.54 1.92
CA THR A 74 1.81 -12.43 1.34
C THR A 74 0.99 -11.17 1.10
N PRO A 75 1.58 -9.96 1.18
CA PRO A 75 0.97 -8.75 0.62
C PRO A 75 0.77 -8.88 -0.90
N ALA A 76 -0.27 -8.23 -1.43
CA ALA A 76 -0.58 -8.23 -2.86
C ALA A 76 0.58 -7.81 -3.76
N ILE A 77 1.36 -6.82 -3.34
CA ILE A 77 2.53 -6.34 -4.08
C ILE A 77 3.66 -7.36 -4.18
N SER A 78 3.66 -8.41 -3.36
CA SER A 78 4.70 -9.45 -3.32
C SER A 78 4.26 -10.76 -3.99
N ALA A 79 3.01 -10.88 -4.43
CA ALA A 79 2.52 -12.08 -5.10
C ALA A 79 3.21 -12.30 -6.46
N THR A 80 3.73 -13.51 -6.68
CA THR A 80 4.35 -13.94 -7.95
C THR A 80 3.93 -15.37 -8.33
N PRO A 81 4.09 -15.76 -9.60
CA PRO A 81 3.90 -17.16 -10.02
C PRO A 81 4.90 -18.13 -9.37
N ALA A 82 6.08 -17.68 -8.92
CA ALA A 82 7.01 -18.53 -8.20
C ALA A 82 6.49 -18.87 -6.80
N LEU A 83 5.96 -17.86 -6.09
CA LEU A 83 5.29 -18.07 -4.80
C LEU A 83 4.09 -19.02 -4.94
N ALA A 84 3.24 -18.81 -5.94
CA ALA A 84 2.08 -19.67 -6.17
C ALA A 84 2.44 -21.14 -6.49
N ARG A 85 3.64 -21.39 -7.01
CA ARG A 85 4.17 -22.75 -7.23
C ARG A 85 4.84 -23.33 -6.00
N ALA A 86 5.35 -22.49 -5.09
CA ALA A 86 6.04 -22.91 -3.88
C ALA A 86 5.08 -23.30 -2.74
N GLY A 87 3.78 -22.96 -2.84
CA GLY A 87 2.76 -23.32 -1.86
C GLY A 87 1.40 -22.69 -2.14
N ARG A 88 0.38 -22.99 -1.33
CA ARG A 88 -0.94 -22.36 -1.44
C ARG A 88 -0.83 -20.87 -1.08
N LEU A 89 -0.98 -20.00 -2.08
CA LEU A 89 -0.84 -18.57 -1.91
C LEU A 89 -2.11 -17.93 -1.33
N VAL A 90 -1.97 -17.28 -0.18
CA VAL A 90 -2.96 -16.41 0.45
C VAL A 90 -2.48 -14.98 0.32
N VAL A 91 -3.21 -14.16 -0.44
CA VAL A 91 -2.85 -12.77 -0.67
C VAL A 91 -3.64 -11.88 0.29
N ARG A 92 -2.94 -11.26 1.24
CA ARG A 92 -3.52 -10.22 2.09
C ARG A 92 -3.68 -8.95 1.30
N SER A 93 -4.94 -8.56 1.13
CA SER A 93 -5.29 -7.17 0.84
C SER A 93 -5.08 -6.38 2.12
N ILE A 94 -3.95 -5.70 2.24
CA ILE A 94 -3.92 -4.47 3.01
C ILE A 94 -4.75 -3.54 2.15
N GLN A 95 -6.06 -3.39 2.43
CA GLN A 95 -6.86 -2.46 1.63
C GLN A 95 -6.11 -1.13 1.63
N PRO A 96 -5.63 -0.67 0.47
CA PRO A 96 -4.82 0.51 0.48
C PRO A 96 -5.82 1.62 0.76
N GLU A 97 -5.58 2.39 1.80
CA GLU A 97 -6.28 3.66 2.00
C GLU A 97 -6.27 4.49 0.70
N LEU A 98 -5.35 4.23 -0.23
CA LEU A 98 -5.32 4.81 -1.58
C LEU A 98 -6.52 4.47 -2.47
N CYS A 99 -7.10 3.26 -2.40
CA CYS A 99 -8.31 2.96 -3.17
C CYS A 99 -9.50 3.71 -2.59
N TYR A 100 -9.60 3.77 -1.26
CA TYR A 100 -10.61 4.57 -0.56
C TYR A 100 -10.41 6.07 -0.81
N LEU A 101 -9.19 6.58 -0.69
CA LEU A 101 -8.81 7.96 -0.97
C LEU A 101 -9.08 8.32 -2.43
N ARG A 102 -8.79 7.43 -3.38
CA ARG A 102 -9.14 7.63 -4.79
C ARG A 102 -10.65 7.73 -4.95
N ASP A 103 -11.40 6.81 -4.36
CA ASP A 103 -12.84 6.77 -4.48
C ASP A 103 -13.50 7.97 -3.77
N ASP A 104 -12.90 8.45 -2.67
CA ASP A 104 -13.27 9.68 -1.96
C ASP A 104 -12.96 10.94 -2.79
N ILE A 105 -11.78 11.03 -3.41
CA ILE A 105 -11.43 12.11 -4.33
C ILE A 105 -12.38 12.12 -5.54
N LEU A 106 -12.63 10.97 -6.16
CA LEU A 106 -13.58 10.86 -7.27
C LEU A 106 -15.00 11.19 -6.83
N GLY A 107 -15.40 10.76 -5.63
CA GLY A 107 -16.67 11.11 -5.02
C GLY A 107 -16.80 12.62 -4.79
N GLU A 108 -15.74 13.26 -4.31
CA GLU A 108 -15.70 14.71 -4.09
C GLU A 108 -15.75 15.49 -5.40
N LEU A 109 -14.99 15.07 -6.42
CA LEU A 109 -15.03 15.68 -7.77
C LEU A 109 -16.39 15.50 -8.47
N ARG A 110 -17.11 14.41 -8.16
CA ARG A 110 -18.49 14.20 -8.66
C ARG A 110 -19.51 15.07 -7.91
N ARG A 111 -19.34 15.26 -6.59
CA ARG A 111 -20.22 16.09 -5.74
C ARG A 111 -19.98 17.59 -5.95
N ARG A 112 -18.74 17.97 -6.21
CA ARG A 112 -18.32 19.33 -6.54
C ARG A 112 -17.78 19.33 -7.96
N PRO A 113 -18.63 19.54 -8.99
CA PRO A 113 -18.14 19.69 -10.34
C PRO A 113 -17.08 20.80 -10.35
N VAL A 114 -15.86 20.45 -10.78
CA VAL A 114 -14.77 21.41 -10.92
C VAL A 114 -15.32 22.56 -11.78
N PRO A 115 -15.27 23.81 -11.30
CA PRO A 115 -15.79 24.93 -12.06
C PRO A 115 -15.09 24.90 -13.42
N SER A 116 -15.86 24.98 -14.50
CA SER A 116 -15.29 24.96 -15.85
C SER A 116 -14.16 25.99 -15.96
N PRO A 117 -13.14 25.78 -16.81
CA PRO A 117 -12.08 26.78 -17.01
C PRO A 117 -12.64 28.18 -17.30
N ARG A 118 -13.83 28.27 -17.93
CA ARG A 118 -14.59 29.51 -18.10
C ARG A 118 -15.13 30.08 -16.78
N ALA A 119 -15.68 29.26 -15.89
CA ALA A 119 -16.13 29.69 -14.57
C ALA A 119 -14.97 30.21 -13.69
N LEU A 120 -13.78 29.61 -13.79
CA LEU A 120 -12.56 30.09 -13.12
C LEU A 120 -12.05 31.40 -13.74
N ALA A 121 -12.11 31.54 -15.06
CA ALA A 121 -11.78 32.79 -15.77
C ALA A 121 -12.75 33.93 -15.42
N HIS A 122 -14.06 33.66 -15.29
CA HIS A 122 -15.03 34.66 -14.86
C HIS A 122 -14.85 35.05 -13.39
N ALA A 123 -14.52 34.11 -12.51
CA ALA A 123 -14.28 34.40 -11.09
C ALA A 123 -12.97 35.18 -10.84
N SER A 124 -11.96 35.01 -11.69
CA SER A 124 -10.74 35.82 -11.66
C SER A 124 -10.99 37.22 -12.22
N ASN A 125 -11.69 37.34 -13.35
CA ASN A 125 -12.07 38.64 -13.91
C ASN A 125 -13.03 39.45 -13.01
N ALA A 126 -13.84 38.79 -12.17
CA ALA A 126 -14.71 39.45 -11.21
C ALA A 126 -13.95 40.03 -10.00
N ARG A 127 -12.74 39.55 -9.71
CA ARG A 127 -11.87 40.10 -8.65
C ARG A 127 -11.07 41.32 -9.09
N ASP A 128 -10.92 41.52 -10.40
CA ASP A 128 -10.18 42.63 -11.00
C ASP A 128 -11.07 43.78 -11.51
N ALA A 129 -12.38 43.77 -11.19
CA ALA A 129 -13.25 44.89 -11.49
C ALA A 129 -12.92 46.09 -10.57
N PRO A 130 -12.53 47.26 -11.10
CA PRO A 130 -12.22 48.43 -10.29
C PRO A 130 -13.52 49.03 -9.72
N GLY A 131 -13.55 49.18 -8.39
CA GLY A 131 -14.32 50.19 -7.66
C GLY A 131 -15.83 50.20 -7.85
N VAL A 132 -16.55 49.53 -6.94
CA VAL A 132 -17.82 50.10 -6.44
C VAL A 132 -17.48 50.79 -5.11
N PRO A 133 -17.75 52.10 -4.96
CA PRO A 133 -17.45 52.81 -3.73
C PRO A 133 -18.30 52.26 -2.59
N LEU A 134 -17.66 52.12 -1.41
CA LEU A 134 -18.35 51.93 -0.14
C LEU A 134 -19.19 53.17 0.13
N THR A 135 -20.50 53.08 -0.14
CA THR A 135 -21.48 54.02 0.39
C THR A 135 -22.51 53.26 1.22
N ASP A 136 -22.56 53.70 2.47
CA ASP A 136 -23.67 53.66 3.43
C ASP A 136 -23.95 52.35 4.18
N VAL A 137 -23.27 52.21 5.33
CA VAL A 137 -23.75 51.48 6.50
C VAL A 137 -24.55 52.48 7.35
N PRO A 138 -25.87 52.29 7.56
CA PRO A 138 -26.59 53.04 8.59
C PRO A 138 -26.26 52.45 9.98
N LEU A 139 -26.07 53.36 10.94
CA LEU A 139 -25.95 53.07 12.37
C LEU A 139 -27.24 52.42 12.93
#